data_AF-A0A960D616-F1
#
_entry.id   AF-A0A960D616-F1
#
_cell.length_a   1.000
_cell.length_b   1.000
_cell.length_c   1.000
_cell.angle_alpha   90.00
_cell.angle_beta   90.00
_cell.angle_gamma   90.00
#
_symmetry.space_group_name_H-M   'P 1'
#
loop_
_entity.id
_entity.type
_entity.pdbx_description
1 polymer ?
#
loop_
_entity_poly.entity_id
_entity_poly.type
_entity_poly.pdbx_seq_one_letter_code
_entity_poly.pdbx_strand_id
1 'polypeptide(L)'
;PFGDGFGADPNGLTLQRLKNTPHGVDLGALQPRIPEVLRTPSGTVELAPDVILDDVGRLHASLGAESGFLLIGRRHLRSNNSWMHNLEALSGGTNRCTLQIHPDDAARLGVEDVALVTGPGGKLEVPVEITEAIRPGVVSLPHGWGHT
;
A
#
# COMPACT_ATOMS: atom_id res chain seq x y z
N PRO A 1 -14.17 -4.63 24.62
CA PRO A 1 -14.03 -5.46 25.84
C PRO A 1 -13.57 -4.69 27.08
N PHE A 2 -12.68 -3.68 26.94
CA PHE A 2 -12.12 -2.99 28.12
C PHE A 2 -12.84 -1.71 28.50
N GLY A 3 -13.82 -1.23 27.71
CA GLY A 3 -14.55 0.00 28.00
C GLY A 3 -15.49 -0.17 29.19
N ASP A 4 -15.84 0.94 29.84
CA ASP A 4 -16.80 0.97 30.96
C ASP A 4 -18.24 0.60 30.60
N GLY A 5 -18.53 0.40 29.30
CA GLY A 5 -19.86 0.01 28.83
C GLY A 5 -20.95 1.00 29.24
N PHE A 6 -20.64 2.31 29.26
CA PHE A 6 -21.54 3.36 29.77
C PHE A 6 -21.91 3.16 31.25
N GLY A 7 -20.94 2.73 32.06
CA GLY A 7 -21.10 2.50 33.50
C GLY A 7 -21.51 1.08 33.89
N ALA A 8 -21.69 0.18 32.92
CA ALA A 8 -21.93 -1.24 33.18
C ALA A 8 -20.72 -1.94 33.81
N ASP A 9 -19.50 -1.47 33.52
CA ASP A 9 -18.26 -1.87 34.19
C ASP A 9 -17.61 -0.63 34.84
N PRO A 10 -17.81 -0.42 36.16
CA PRO A 10 -17.22 0.70 36.89
C PRO A 10 -15.69 0.75 36.86
N ASN A 11 -15.02 -0.37 36.58
CA ASN A 11 -13.56 -0.46 36.46
C ASN A 11 -13.07 -0.37 35.01
N GLY A 12 -13.99 -0.27 34.06
CA GLY A 12 -13.67 -0.20 32.64
C GLY A 12 -12.96 1.11 32.26
N LEU A 13 -12.39 1.08 31.08
CA LEU A 13 -11.66 2.17 30.46
C LEU A 13 -12.64 3.27 30.04
N THR A 14 -12.47 4.45 30.63
CA THR A 14 -13.25 5.65 30.29
C THR A 14 -12.42 6.59 29.42
N LEU A 15 -13.10 7.49 28.69
CA LEU A 15 -12.42 8.57 27.97
C LEU A 15 -11.58 9.45 28.92
N GLN A 16 -12.08 9.70 30.13
CA GLN A 16 -11.35 10.50 31.11
C GLN A 16 -10.06 9.82 31.56
N ARG A 17 -10.08 8.49 31.78
CA ARG A 17 -8.89 7.72 32.13
C ARG A 17 -7.82 7.77 31.03
N LEU A 18 -8.24 7.69 29.76
CA LEU A 18 -7.35 7.87 28.61
C LEU A 18 -6.73 9.28 28.58
N LYS A 19 -7.55 10.34 28.77
CA LYS A 19 -7.05 11.72 28.83
C LYS A 19 -6.04 11.94 29.96
N ASN A 20 -6.27 11.30 31.12
CA ASN A 20 -5.40 11.42 32.29
C ASN A 20 -4.10 10.60 32.16
N THR A 21 -3.97 9.74 31.13
CA THR A 21 -2.82 8.87 30.94
C THR A 21 -2.15 9.16 29.59
N PRO A 22 -1.39 10.28 29.47
CA PRO A 22 -0.83 10.75 28.19
C PRO A 22 0.17 9.78 27.56
N HIS A 23 0.73 8.86 28.33
CA HIS A 23 1.65 7.81 27.87
C HIS A 23 0.94 6.51 27.46
N GLY A 24 -0.39 6.49 27.46
CA GLY A 24 -1.19 5.31 27.15
C GLY A 24 -1.43 4.40 28.35
N VAL A 25 -2.44 3.55 28.23
CA VAL A 25 -2.82 2.56 29.26
C VAL A 25 -2.42 1.19 28.74
N ASP A 26 -1.57 0.48 29.48
CA ASP A 26 -1.27 -0.92 29.21
C ASP A 26 -2.45 -1.79 29.69
N LEU A 27 -3.02 -2.55 28.77
CA LEU A 27 -4.14 -3.46 29.02
C LEU A 27 -3.67 -4.92 29.17
N GLY A 28 -2.36 -5.13 29.27
CA GLY A 28 -1.72 -6.42 29.40
C GLY A 28 -1.52 -7.12 28.05
N ALA A 29 -1.03 -8.36 28.13
CA ALA A 29 -0.78 -9.18 26.96
C ALA A 29 -2.06 -9.52 26.19
N LEU A 30 -1.95 -9.65 24.87
CA LEU A 30 -3.03 -10.08 24.00
C LEU A 30 -3.55 -11.47 24.44
N GLN A 31 -4.87 -11.57 24.58
CA GLN A 31 -5.55 -12.83 24.91
C GLN A 31 -6.14 -13.46 23.65
N PRO A 32 -6.22 -14.80 23.55
CA PRO A 32 -6.94 -15.47 22.47
C PRO A 32 -8.41 -15.01 22.42
N ARG A 33 -8.88 -14.66 21.22
CA ARG A 33 -10.24 -14.14 20.97
C ARG A 33 -11.08 -15.03 20.06
N ILE A 34 -10.51 -16.11 19.54
CA ILE A 34 -11.26 -17.09 18.71
C ILE A 34 -11.89 -18.11 19.67
N PRO A 35 -13.19 -18.45 19.54
CA PRO A 35 -14.09 -18.10 18.43
C PRO A 35 -14.92 -16.81 18.62
N GLU A 36 -14.82 -16.09 19.74
CA GLU A 36 -15.64 -14.91 20.08
C GLU A 36 -15.71 -13.83 18.96
N VAL A 37 -14.58 -13.60 18.26
CA VAL A 37 -14.50 -12.61 17.16
C VAL A 37 -14.93 -13.13 15.80
N LEU A 38 -15.17 -14.44 15.67
CA LEU A 38 -15.64 -14.99 14.40
C LEU A 38 -17.06 -14.46 14.14
N ARG A 39 -17.21 -13.86 12.95
CA ARG A 39 -18.48 -13.34 12.43
C ARG A 39 -18.81 -14.00 11.09
N THR A 40 -18.32 -15.23 10.91
CA THR A 40 -18.57 -16.08 9.74
C THR A 40 -19.88 -16.84 9.91
N PRO A 41 -20.59 -17.18 8.81
CA PRO A 41 -21.83 -17.95 8.89
C PRO A 41 -21.68 -19.31 9.58
N SER A 42 -20.56 -20.02 9.39
CA SER A 42 -20.31 -21.32 10.05
C SER A 42 -19.90 -21.20 11.53
N GLY A 43 -19.56 -20.00 12.01
CA GLY A 43 -18.93 -19.82 13.33
C GLY A 43 -17.49 -20.34 13.41
N THR A 44 -16.90 -20.72 12.28
CA THR A 44 -15.51 -21.21 12.17
C THR A 44 -14.71 -20.36 11.18
N VAL A 45 -13.41 -20.65 11.02
CA VAL A 45 -12.60 -19.96 10.00
C VAL A 45 -12.94 -20.53 8.62
N GLU A 46 -13.53 -19.70 7.75
CA GLU A 46 -13.80 -20.08 6.35
C GLU A 46 -12.49 -20.10 5.57
N LEU A 47 -11.91 -21.29 5.38
CA LEU A 47 -10.64 -21.45 4.67
C LEU A 47 -10.76 -21.13 3.16
N ALA A 48 -11.96 -21.26 2.61
CA ALA A 48 -12.23 -21.03 1.20
C ALA A 48 -13.60 -20.36 1.03
N PRO A 49 -13.72 -19.04 1.34
CA PRO A 49 -14.98 -18.32 1.22
C PRO A 49 -15.47 -18.30 -0.23
N ASP A 50 -16.75 -18.62 -0.46
CA ASP A 50 -17.35 -18.67 -1.81
C ASP A 50 -17.14 -17.38 -2.61
N VAL A 51 -17.26 -16.21 -1.97
CA VAL A 51 -17.02 -14.90 -2.58
C VAL A 51 -15.61 -14.75 -3.20
N ILE A 52 -14.61 -15.44 -2.65
CA ILE A 52 -13.26 -15.46 -3.19
C ILE A 52 -13.17 -16.55 -4.27
N LEU A 53 -13.67 -17.75 -4.00
CA LEU A 53 -13.59 -18.90 -4.90
C LEU A 53 -14.28 -18.64 -6.24
N ASP A 54 -15.45 -18.02 -6.21
CA ASP A 54 -16.24 -17.71 -7.41
C ASP A 54 -15.48 -16.78 -8.38
N ASP A 55 -14.53 -15.99 -7.86
CA ASP A 55 -13.72 -15.05 -8.64
C ASP A 55 -12.37 -15.62 -9.11
N VAL A 56 -11.94 -16.78 -8.57
CA VAL A 56 -10.66 -17.41 -8.90
C VAL A 56 -10.56 -17.71 -10.39
N GLY A 57 -11.64 -18.16 -11.03
CA GLY A 57 -11.66 -18.45 -12.47
C GLY A 57 -11.34 -17.22 -13.32
N ARG A 58 -11.92 -16.06 -12.96
CA ARG A 58 -11.64 -14.77 -13.62
C ARG A 58 -10.18 -14.36 -13.44
N LEU A 59 -9.63 -14.48 -12.23
CA LEU A 59 -8.24 -14.16 -11.94
C LEU A 59 -7.27 -15.07 -12.72
N HIS A 60 -7.54 -16.37 -12.76
CA HIS A 60 -6.71 -17.32 -13.51
C HIS A 60 -6.70 -16.99 -15.02
N ALA A 61 -7.86 -16.67 -15.60
CA ALA A 61 -7.95 -16.25 -17.00
C ALA A 61 -7.15 -14.97 -17.30
N SER A 62 -7.01 -14.07 -16.31
CA SER A 62 -6.25 -12.82 -16.46
C SER A 62 -4.74 -13.02 -16.59
N LEU A 63 -4.19 -14.16 -16.14
CA LEU A 63 -2.76 -14.44 -16.21
C LEU A 63 -2.23 -14.57 -17.64
N GLY A 64 -3.10 -14.90 -18.61
CA GLY A 64 -2.75 -15.03 -20.02
C GLY A 64 -2.94 -13.74 -20.84
N ALA A 65 -3.46 -12.66 -20.23
CA ALA A 65 -3.60 -11.38 -20.91
C ALA A 65 -2.26 -10.66 -20.92
N GLU A 66 -1.50 -10.79 -22.01
CA GLU A 66 -0.30 -9.98 -22.19
C GLU A 66 -0.71 -8.54 -22.51
N SER A 67 -0.25 -7.59 -21.69
CA SER A 67 -0.28 -6.18 -22.06
C SER A 67 0.96 -5.46 -21.53
N GLY A 68 1.77 -4.97 -22.47
CA GLY A 68 2.78 -3.94 -22.24
C GLY A 68 3.67 -4.16 -21.01
N PHE A 69 3.95 -3.06 -20.33
CA PHE A 69 4.72 -3.05 -19.09
C PHE A 69 3.78 -3.09 -17.89
N LEU A 70 4.18 -3.83 -16.85
CA LEU A 70 3.53 -3.78 -15.55
C LEU A 70 4.06 -2.58 -14.75
N LEU A 71 3.21 -1.59 -14.48
CA LEU A 71 3.54 -0.49 -13.58
C LEU A 71 3.30 -0.92 -12.12
N ILE A 72 4.34 -0.82 -11.30
CA ILE A 72 4.26 -1.00 -9.85
C ILE A 72 4.49 0.31 -9.11
N GLY A 73 3.86 0.45 -7.94
CA GLY A 73 4.07 1.61 -7.08
C GLY A 73 5.30 1.44 -6.18
N ARG A 74 6.07 2.52 -6.00
CA ARG A 74 7.16 2.60 -5.02
C ARG A 74 6.83 3.61 -3.93
N ARG A 75 7.33 3.38 -2.71
CA ARG A 75 7.28 4.36 -1.62
C ARG A 75 8.67 4.91 -1.35
N HIS A 76 8.76 6.21 -1.06
CA HIS A 76 9.98 6.80 -0.53
C HIS A 76 9.85 7.03 0.98
N LEU A 77 10.93 6.78 1.71
CA LEU A 77 10.99 6.94 3.17
C LEU A 77 10.67 8.37 3.65
N ARG A 78 10.89 9.37 2.79
CA ARG A 78 10.67 10.80 3.10
C ARG A 78 9.32 11.31 2.58
N SER A 79 8.42 10.41 2.21
CA SER A 79 7.08 10.71 1.73
C SER A 79 6.05 9.98 2.58
N ASN A 80 4.92 10.64 2.86
CA ASN A 80 3.74 9.99 3.41
C ASN A 80 2.61 10.10 2.40
N ASN A 81 2.54 9.13 1.49
CA ASN A 81 1.67 9.22 0.31
C ASN A 81 1.96 10.51 -0.48
N SER A 82 0.98 11.38 -0.64
CA SER A 82 1.11 12.68 -1.30
C SER A 82 1.61 13.80 -0.40
N TRP A 83 1.81 13.55 0.89
CA TRP A 83 2.24 14.57 1.84
C TRP A 83 3.76 14.63 1.97
N MET A 84 4.25 15.77 2.47
CA MET A 84 5.65 16.10 2.76
C MET A 84 6.51 16.49 1.55
N HIS A 85 5.96 16.48 0.33
CA HIS A 85 6.69 16.92 -0.87
C HIS A 85 6.96 18.44 -0.92
N ASN A 86 6.22 19.22 -0.14
CA ASN A 86 6.39 20.66 0.02
C ASN A 86 7.37 21.05 1.15
N LEU A 87 7.94 20.07 1.85
CA LEU A 87 8.93 20.31 2.91
C LEU A 87 10.32 20.16 2.29
N GLU A 88 11.05 21.26 2.13
CA GLU A 88 12.38 21.29 1.50
C GLU A 88 13.37 20.31 2.15
N ALA A 89 13.31 20.20 3.48
CA ALA A 89 14.12 19.25 4.25
C ALA A 89 13.85 17.78 3.87
N LEU A 90 12.77 17.47 3.14
CA LEU A 90 12.35 16.12 2.77
C LEU A 90 12.25 15.89 1.25
N SER A 91 12.22 16.94 0.43
CA SER A 91 12.12 16.83 -1.04
C SER A 91 13.48 16.70 -1.76
N GLY A 92 14.60 16.82 -1.05
CA GLY A 92 15.96 16.72 -1.59
C GLY A 92 16.55 15.30 -1.71
N GLY A 93 17.72 15.21 -2.35
CA GLY A 93 18.53 14.00 -2.44
C GLY A 93 17.87 12.83 -3.19
N THR A 94 17.69 11.71 -2.50
CA THR A 94 17.14 10.46 -3.05
C THR A 94 15.61 10.43 -3.14
N ASN A 95 14.93 11.51 -2.72
CA ASN A 95 13.47 11.62 -2.81
C ASN A 95 13.10 12.23 -4.17
N ARG A 96 13.01 11.38 -5.20
CA ARG A 96 12.82 11.79 -6.60
C ARG A 96 11.65 11.04 -7.22
N CYS A 97 10.89 11.74 -8.07
CA CYS A 97 9.86 11.13 -8.91
C CYS A 97 10.49 10.64 -10.22
N THR A 98 11.09 9.44 -10.18
CA THR A 98 11.73 8.78 -11.33
C THR A 98 11.04 7.46 -11.67
N LEU A 99 10.93 7.15 -12.94
CA LEU A 99 10.51 5.83 -13.42
C LEU A 99 11.73 4.90 -13.43
N GLN A 100 11.72 3.91 -12.57
CA GLN A 100 12.73 2.85 -12.61
C GLN A 100 12.38 1.84 -13.70
N ILE A 101 13.36 1.53 -14.54
CA ILE A 101 13.25 0.60 -15.68
C ILE A 101 14.53 -0.23 -15.82
N HIS A 102 14.38 -1.50 -16.25
CA HIS A 102 15.52 -2.37 -16.52
C HIS A 102 16.34 -1.89 -17.74
N PRO A 103 17.69 -2.00 -17.73
CA PRO A 103 18.53 -1.60 -18.87
C PRO A 103 18.10 -2.20 -20.21
N ASP A 104 17.79 -3.50 -20.26
CA ASP A 104 17.35 -4.16 -21.50
C ASP A 104 16.06 -3.56 -22.08
N ASP A 105 15.13 -3.15 -21.21
CA ASP A 105 13.89 -2.53 -21.65
C ASP A 105 14.09 -1.08 -22.08
N ALA A 106 14.94 -0.34 -21.35
CA ALA A 106 15.34 1.01 -21.73
C ALA A 106 15.99 1.00 -23.12
N ALA A 107 16.94 0.09 -23.35
CA ALA A 107 17.60 -0.10 -24.64
C ALA A 107 16.60 -0.52 -25.73
N ARG A 108 15.71 -1.48 -25.44
CA ARG A 108 14.68 -1.95 -26.38
C ARG A 108 13.71 -0.83 -26.78
N LEU A 109 13.42 0.10 -25.89
CA LEU A 109 12.52 1.23 -26.12
C LEU A 109 13.23 2.49 -26.62
N GLY A 110 14.57 2.55 -26.58
CA GLY A 110 15.33 3.77 -26.88
C GLY A 110 15.08 4.88 -25.87
N VAL A 111 14.85 4.54 -24.60
CA VAL A 111 14.57 5.49 -23.51
C VAL A 111 15.83 5.72 -22.70
N GLU A 112 16.21 6.99 -22.53
CA GLU A 112 17.41 7.38 -21.76
C GLU A 112 17.02 8.28 -20.58
N ASP A 113 16.58 9.52 -20.84
CA ASP A 113 16.38 10.52 -19.79
C ASP A 113 14.92 10.66 -19.32
N VAL A 114 13.97 10.58 -20.24
CA VAL A 114 12.54 10.81 -20.00
C VAL A 114 11.71 9.75 -20.70
N ALA A 115 10.69 9.24 -20.03
CA ALA A 115 9.73 8.30 -20.57
C ALA A 115 8.32 8.91 -20.58
N LEU A 116 7.58 8.68 -21.68
CA LEU A 116 6.15 8.91 -21.73
C LEU A 116 5.42 7.63 -21.32
N VAL A 117 4.84 7.63 -20.12
CA VAL A 117 4.05 6.53 -19.59
C VAL A 117 2.59 6.76 -19.97
N THR A 118 1.98 5.80 -20.67
CA THR A 118 0.56 5.86 -21.08
C THR A 118 -0.19 4.62 -20.59
N GLY A 119 -1.38 4.83 -20.03
CA GLY A 119 -2.27 3.76 -19.59
C GLY A 119 -3.74 4.20 -19.60
N PRO A 120 -4.65 3.37 -19.08
CA PRO A 120 -6.10 3.68 -19.08
C PRO A 120 -6.46 4.99 -18.36
N GLY A 121 -5.65 5.41 -17.40
CA GLY A 121 -5.84 6.64 -16.62
C GLY A 121 -5.25 7.90 -17.26
N GLY A 122 -4.62 7.81 -18.43
CA GLY A 122 -4.01 8.94 -19.13
C GLY A 122 -2.51 8.76 -19.40
N LYS A 123 -1.80 9.89 -19.53
CA LYS A 123 -0.38 9.95 -19.90
C LYS A 123 0.41 10.85 -18.97
N LEU A 124 1.67 10.51 -18.73
CA LEU A 124 2.60 11.26 -17.89
C LEU A 124 4.02 11.18 -18.46
N GLU A 125 4.71 12.32 -18.54
CA GLU A 125 6.15 12.38 -18.82
C GLU A 125 6.91 12.40 -17.49
N VAL A 126 7.89 11.49 -17.35
CA VAL A 126 8.66 11.32 -16.11
C VAL A 126 10.14 11.11 -16.39
N PRO A 127 11.04 11.65 -15.56
CA PRO A 127 12.46 11.31 -15.61
C PRO A 127 12.67 9.81 -15.36
N VAL A 128 13.71 9.25 -16.00
CA VAL A 128 14.01 7.82 -15.96
C VAL A 128 15.19 7.54 -15.05
N GLU A 129 15.13 6.39 -14.38
CA GLU A 129 16.22 5.83 -13.58
C GLU A 129 16.46 4.39 -14.06
N ILE A 130 17.51 4.19 -14.86
CA ILE A 130 17.85 2.87 -15.38
C ILE A 130 18.53 2.05 -14.27
N THR A 131 18.01 0.86 -13.96
CA THR A 131 18.52 0.02 -12.88
C THR A 131 18.16 -1.46 -13.05
N GLU A 132 19.09 -2.35 -12.70
CA GLU A 132 18.89 -3.81 -12.68
C GLU A 132 18.03 -4.28 -11.49
N ALA A 133 17.68 -3.37 -10.56
CA ALA A 133 16.84 -3.70 -9.40
C ALA A 133 15.37 -3.96 -9.75
N ILE A 134 14.97 -3.75 -11.01
CA ILE A 134 13.61 -3.99 -11.53
C ILE A 134 13.68 -5.10 -12.57
N ARG A 135 12.69 -6.01 -12.55
CA ARG A 135 12.59 -7.10 -13.54
C ARG A 135 12.27 -6.55 -14.94
N PRO A 136 12.81 -7.13 -16.03
CA PRO A 136 12.33 -6.87 -17.37
C PRO A 136 10.80 -7.02 -17.50
N GLY A 137 10.17 -6.11 -18.25
CA GLY A 137 8.72 -5.99 -18.42
C GLY A 137 7.99 -5.29 -17.26
N VAL A 138 8.71 -4.85 -16.22
CA VAL A 138 8.18 -4.10 -15.08
C VAL A 138 8.78 -2.70 -15.06
N VAL A 139 7.99 -1.70 -14.70
CA VAL A 139 8.45 -0.34 -14.40
C VAL A 139 7.91 0.11 -13.06
N SER A 140 8.65 0.95 -12.34
CA SER A 140 8.32 1.36 -10.98
C SER A 140 8.33 2.88 -10.83
N LEU A 141 7.20 3.46 -10.43
CA LEU A 141 7.03 4.89 -10.23
C LEU A 141 6.60 5.17 -8.79
N PRO A 142 7.12 6.22 -8.12
CA PRO A 142 6.77 6.48 -6.75
C PRO A 142 5.36 7.07 -6.65
N HIS A 143 4.61 6.55 -5.69
CA HIS A 143 3.24 7.00 -5.46
C HIS A 143 3.19 8.40 -4.85
N GLY A 144 2.17 9.18 -5.21
CA GLY A 144 1.83 10.44 -4.52
C GLY A 144 2.59 11.68 -5.02
N TRP A 145 3.21 11.63 -6.20
CA TRP A 145 3.88 12.77 -6.82
C TRP A 145 3.04 13.37 -7.96
N GLY A 146 3.53 14.45 -8.59
CA GLY A 146 2.90 15.07 -9.76
C GLY A 146 1.81 16.11 -9.45
N HIS A 147 1.78 16.63 -8.22
CA HIS A 147 0.91 17.75 -7.86
C HIS A 147 1.42 19.07 -8.45
N THR A 148 0.50 19.95 -8.83
CA THR A 148 0.75 21.33 -9.28
C THR A 148 0.44 22.33 -8.18
#